data_AF-A0A4Q0I4V6-F1
#
_entry.id   AF-A0A4Q0I4V6-F1
#
_cell.length_a   1.000
_cell.length_b   1.000
_cell.length_c   1.000
_cell.angle_alpha   90.00
_cell.angle_beta   90.00
_cell.angle_gamma   90.00
#
_symmetry.space_group_name_H-M   'P 1'
#
loop_
_entity.id
_entity.type
_entity.pdbx_description
1 polymer ?
#
loop_
_entity_poly.entity_id
_entity_poly.type
_entity_poly.pdbx_seq_one_letter_code
_entity_poly.pdbx_strand_id
1 'polypeptide(L)'
;MNIRCFHGPKLILKCISDIYPKSYALLKEYKIFKEEYNDLKEDTPSSIQKLPAREAGIYALYPGVDLDNALNFIVSFQAIDHYLNLACRNIKEKNELLFSRLYLSLRDAVDPKRKISVGYIGHLKREDIETITKLIEKCRDQVVMLSSYNLVITQLKKFIQMYSDFMTYSHLDKESRDKKIEEWVNRYHDENVGISKGEMIAASASPLLIFVLFACAHDPDLTKEEVNNICAAYFPWICGLHVLLDHFVNANASMQNNNLNLTSFYKNLKACEDRILFFIEKALESCNSLKHPEFHSTIVETMIALYLSEPQAHYGMNRLASTNIMKKSGSKARLYYNLYKFLRLSGRL
;
A
#
# COMPACT_ATOMS: atom_id res chain seq x y z
N MET A 1 -0.99 -3.56 -31.45
CA MET A 1 0.25 -2.96 -30.87
C MET A 1 0.78 -3.96 -29.86
N ASN A 2 2.03 -4.42 -29.95
CA ASN A 2 2.57 -5.38 -28.97
C ASN A 2 2.64 -4.71 -27.59
N ILE A 3 1.73 -5.09 -26.69
CA ILE A 3 1.71 -4.60 -25.31
C ILE A 3 3.01 -5.06 -24.64
N ARG A 4 3.86 -4.10 -24.25
CA ARG A 4 5.17 -4.40 -23.68
C ARG A 4 5.02 -4.77 -22.21
N CYS A 5 5.20 -6.05 -21.89
CA CYS A 5 5.26 -6.52 -20.50
C CYS A 5 6.68 -6.40 -19.96
N PHE A 6 6.88 -5.63 -18.89
CA PHE A 6 8.14 -5.59 -18.16
C PHE A 6 8.07 -6.52 -16.95
N HIS A 7 9.11 -7.29 -16.71
CA HIS A 7 9.24 -8.15 -15.53
C HIS A 7 10.72 -8.28 -15.15
N GLY A 8 10.97 -8.88 -13.99
CA GLY A 8 12.30 -9.11 -13.46
C GLY A 8 13.12 -7.83 -13.23
N PRO A 9 14.47 -7.89 -13.39
CA PRO A 9 15.34 -6.74 -13.19
C PRO A 9 14.97 -5.52 -14.04
N LYS A 10 14.42 -5.74 -15.24
CA LYS A 10 14.04 -4.66 -16.16
C LYS A 10 12.88 -3.82 -15.62
N LEU A 11 11.90 -4.47 -14.98
CA LEU A 11 10.80 -3.77 -14.32
C LEU A 11 11.32 -2.91 -13.17
N ILE A 12 12.21 -3.45 -12.34
CA ILE A 12 12.81 -2.74 -11.20
C ILE A 12 13.62 -1.52 -11.68
N LEU A 13 14.46 -1.68 -12.70
CA LEU A 13 15.23 -0.57 -13.27
C LEU A 13 14.32 0.53 -13.81
N LYS A 14 13.20 0.16 -14.45
CA LYS A 14 12.19 1.11 -14.92
C LYS A 14 11.49 1.85 -13.78
N CYS A 15 11.19 1.17 -12.67
CA CYS A 15 10.69 1.85 -11.47
C CYS A 15 11.66 2.93 -10.99
N ILE A 16 12.95 2.59 -10.92
CA ILE A 16 13.97 3.52 -10.41
C ILE A 16 14.19 4.69 -11.38
N SER A 17 14.26 4.43 -12.70
CA SER A 17 14.61 5.46 -13.68
C SER A 17 13.43 6.35 -14.08
N ASP A 18 12.22 5.79 -14.15
CA ASP A 18 11.07 6.47 -14.76
C ASP A 18 10.01 6.81 -13.70
N ILE A 19 9.72 5.87 -12.79
CA ILE A 19 8.61 6.00 -11.84
C ILE A 19 8.98 6.90 -10.66
N TYR A 20 10.06 6.61 -9.95
CA TYR A 20 10.41 7.37 -8.74
C TYR A 20 10.62 8.87 -9.01
N PRO A 21 11.34 9.29 -10.08
CA PRO A 21 11.50 10.72 -10.37
C PRO A 21 10.18 11.41 -10.74
N LYS A 22 9.33 10.76 -11.55
CA LYS A 22 8.01 11.30 -11.92
C LYS A 22 7.09 11.43 -10.71
N SER A 23 7.03 10.41 -9.85
CA SER A 23 6.25 10.46 -8.61
C SER A 23 6.71 11.59 -7.69
N TYR A 24 8.03 11.76 -7.54
CA TYR A 24 8.60 12.86 -6.76
C TYR A 24 8.22 14.24 -7.33
N ALA A 25 8.28 14.41 -8.65
CA ALA A 25 7.87 15.65 -9.31
C ALA A 25 6.39 15.98 -9.07
N LEU A 26 5.50 14.99 -9.17
CA LEU A 26 4.07 15.15 -8.88
C LEU A 26 3.81 15.51 -7.40
N LEU A 27 4.48 14.84 -6.47
CA LEU A 27 4.35 15.15 -5.04
C LEU A 27 4.78 16.60 -4.71
N LYS A 28 5.84 17.07 -5.38
CA LYS A 28 6.31 18.46 -5.27
C LYS A 28 5.29 19.44 -5.85
N GLU A 29 4.70 19.14 -7.01
CA GLU A 29 3.62 19.93 -7.61
C GLU A 29 2.43 20.05 -6.66
N TYR A 30 2.07 18.96 -5.99
CA TYR A 30 0.91 18.90 -5.08
C TYR A 30 1.17 19.56 -3.72
N LYS A 31 2.38 20.09 -3.50
CA LYS A 31 2.81 20.73 -2.23
C LYS A 31 2.57 19.84 -1.02
N ILE A 32 2.65 18.52 -1.18
CA ILE A 32 2.50 17.55 -0.07
C ILE A 32 3.69 17.66 0.88
N PHE A 33 4.83 18.16 0.39
CA PHE A 33 5.94 18.60 1.21
C PHE A 33 5.67 20.03 1.71
N LYS A 34 4.96 20.18 2.84
CA LYS A 34 5.01 21.45 3.60
C LYS A 34 6.35 21.54 4.31
N GLU A 35 6.94 22.73 4.38
CA GLU A 35 8.23 23.02 5.03
C GLU A 35 8.30 22.61 6.52
N GLU A 36 7.16 22.31 7.17
CA GLU A 36 7.09 21.72 8.53
C GLU A 36 7.73 20.32 8.63
N TYR A 37 8.19 19.72 7.53
CA TYR A 37 9.02 18.51 7.53
C TYR A 37 10.52 18.77 7.83
N ASN A 38 10.95 20.03 7.96
CA ASN A 38 12.36 20.39 8.23
C ASN A 38 12.84 20.10 9.66
N ASP A 39 11.96 19.79 10.62
CA ASP A 39 12.39 19.30 11.95
C ASP A 39 12.96 17.87 11.89
N LEU A 40 12.83 17.18 10.75
CA LEU A 40 13.63 16.01 10.40
C LEU A 40 14.83 16.49 9.57
N LYS A 41 15.86 17.01 10.26
CA LYS A 41 17.17 17.45 9.73
C LYS A 41 17.31 17.34 8.21
N GLU A 42 17.19 18.49 7.56
CA GLU A 42 17.76 18.74 6.22
C GLU A 42 19.12 18.04 6.12
N ASP A 43 19.34 17.28 5.04
CA ASP A 43 20.48 16.40 4.75
C ASP A 43 20.46 14.96 5.27
N THR A 44 19.30 14.30 5.35
CA THR A 44 19.26 12.82 5.32
C THR A 44 18.45 12.26 4.14
N PRO A 45 19.03 11.35 3.32
CA PRO A 45 18.31 10.57 2.31
C PRO A 45 17.11 9.75 2.83
N SER A 46 16.89 9.73 4.16
CA SER A 46 15.78 9.03 4.81
C SER A 46 14.42 9.70 4.64
N SER A 47 14.34 10.98 4.27
CA SER A 47 13.08 11.64 3.91
C SER A 47 12.53 11.17 2.55
N ILE A 48 13.41 10.65 1.68
CA ILE A 48 13.07 9.96 0.42
C ILE A 48 12.52 8.54 0.69
N GLN A 49 12.80 7.96 1.88
CA GLN A 49 12.42 6.57 2.20
C GLN A 49 10.92 6.34 2.42
N LYS A 50 10.12 7.41 2.56
CA LYS A 50 8.66 7.33 2.76
C LYS A 50 7.87 8.05 1.67
N LEU A 51 8.39 8.09 0.44
CA LEU A 51 7.65 8.66 -0.67
C LEU A 51 6.36 7.85 -0.91
N PRO A 52 5.19 8.53 -0.95
CA PRO A 52 4.04 7.99 -1.66
C PRO A 52 4.50 7.54 -3.07
N ALA A 53 4.04 6.37 -3.50
CA ALA A 53 4.29 5.73 -4.80
C ALA A 53 5.56 4.88 -4.96
N ARG A 54 6.36 4.62 -3.92
CA ARG A 54 7.51 3.69 -4.06
C ARG A 54 7.08 2.26 -4.38
N GLU A 55 6.18 1.67 -3.59
CA GLU A 55 5.64 0.34 -3.90
C GLU A 55 4.52 0.38 -4.94
N ALA A 56 3.66 1.40 -4.87
CA ALA A 56 2.46 1.48 -5.72
C ALA A 56 2.78 1.91 -7.16
N GLY A 57 3.83 2.71 -7.38
CA GLY A 57 4.17 3.23 -8.70
C GLY A 57 4.53 2.14 -9.72
N ILE A 58 4.92 0.94 -9.26
CA ILE A 58 5.16 -0.21 -10.14
C ILE A 58 3.92 -0.56 -11.00
N TYR A 59 2.71 -0.31 -10.49
CA TYR A 59 1.46 -0.57 -11.22
C TYR A 59 1.25 0.35 -12.43
N ALA A 60 1.93 1.50 -12.48
CA ALA A 60 1.94 2.34 -13.67
C ALA A 60 2.74 1.73 -14.83
N LEU A 61 3.48 0.65 -14.58
CA LEU A 61 4.16 -0.17 -15.59
C LEU A 61 3.41 -1.47 -15.90
N TYR A 62 2.19 -1.65 -15.39
CA TYR A 62 1.36 -2.80 -15.75
C TYR A 62 1.12 -2.82 -17.27
N PRO A 63 1.15 -3.99 -17.92
CA PRO A 63 1.09 -4.03 -19.38
C PRO A 63 -0.21 -3.42 -19.91
N GLY A 64 -0.10 -2.45 -20.81
CA GLY A 64 -1.25 -1.79 -21.46
C GLY A 64 -1.74 -0.53 -20.74
N VAL A 65 -1.13 -0.18 -19.61
CA VAL A 65 -1.46 1.02 -18.85
C VAL A 65 -0.91 2.29 -19.50
N ASP A 66 -1.69 3.37 -19.46
CA ASP A 66 -1.20 4.71 -19.71
C ASP A 66 -0.41 5.18 -18.47
N LEU A 67 0.90 5.37 -18.67
CA LEU A 67 1.84 5.67 -17.59
C LEU A 67 1.47 6.95 -16.82
N ASP A 68 1.09 8.01 -17.54
CA ASP A 68 0.83 9.30 -16.91
C ASP A 68 -0.53 9.29 -16.21
N ASN A 69 -1.55 8.65 -16.79
CA ASN A 69 -2.84 8.40 -16.12
C ASN A 69 -2.65 7.64 -14.79
N ALA A 70 -1.92 6.52 -14.82
CA ALA A 70 -1.70 5.71 -13.63
C ALA A 70 -0.86 6.41 -12.56
N LEU A 71 0.20 7.12 -12.93
CA LEU A 71 0.97 7.88 -11.95
C LEU A 71 0.16 9.03 -11.33
N ASN A 72 -0.63 9.75 -12.12
CA ASN A 72 -1.50 10.80 -11.59
C ASN A 72 -2.51 10.22 -10.59
N PHE A 73 -3.12 9.07 -10.88
CA PHE A 73 -4.04 8.41 -9.95
C PHE A 73 -3.32 7.93 -8.68
N ILE A 74 -2.25 7.14 -8.83
CA ILE A 74 -1.55 6.51 -7.70
C ILE A 74 -1.02 7.57 -6.73
N VAL A 75 -0.33 8.59 -7.26
CA VAL A 75 0.26 9.65 -6.45
C VAL A 75 -0.83 10.49 -5.79
N SER A 76 -1.90 10.85 -6.51
CA SER A 76 -3.01 11.63 -5.92
C SER A 76 -3.76 10.83 -4.85
N PHE A 77 -4.00 9.54 -5.07
CA PHE A 77 -4.68 8.69 -4.10
C PHE A 77 -3.87 8.55 -2.81
N GLN A 78 -2.56 8.27 -2.92
CA GLN A 78 -1.69 8.15 -1.75
C GLN A 78 -1.47 9.50 -1.06
N ALA A 79 -1.49 10.61 -1.81
CA ALA A 79 -1.46 11.94 -1.23
C ALA A 79 -2.68 12.21 -0.35
N ILE A 80 -3.88 11.83 -0.80
CA ILE A 80 -5.10 11.90 0.01
C ILE A 80 -4.88 11.10 1.30
N ASP A 81 -4.52 9.82 1.19
CA ASP A 81 -4.33 8.95 2.36
C ASP A 81 -3.31 9.53 3.37
N HIS A 82 -2.21 10.08 2.87
CA HIS A 82 -1.20 10.76 3.70
C HIS A 82 -1.77 11.98 4.43
N TYR A 83 -2.50 12.85 3.73
CA TYR A 83 -3.16 14.01 4.34
C TYR A 83 -4.17 13.59 5.42
N LEU A 84 -4.97 12.56 5.16
CA LEU A 84 -5.93 12.04 6.13
C LEU A 84 -5.21 11.46 7.36
N ASN A 85 -4.12 10.71 7.15
CA ASN A 85 -3.32 10.17 8.24
C ASN A 85 -2.75 11.27 9.15
N LEU A 86 -2.18 12.32 8.55
CA LEU A 86 -1.64 13.47 9.29
C LEU A 86 -2.74 14.23 10.04
N ALA A 87 -3.89 14.47 9.39
CA ALA A 87 -5.03 15.12 10.01
C ALA A 87 -5.53 14.34 11.24
N CYS A 88 -5.76 13.04 11.11
CA CYS A 88 -6.21 12.18 12.21
C CYS A 88 -5.21 12.12 13.38
N ARG A 89 -3.90 12.18 13.10
CA ARG A 89 -2.86 12.26 14.14
C ARG A 89 -2.92 13.57 14.92
N ASN A 90 -3.11 14.69 14.23
CA ASN A 90 -3.08 16.04 14.81
C ASN A 90 -4.38 16.44 15.52
N ILE A 91 -5.51 15.81 15.18
CA ILE A 91 -6.77 16.02 15.89
C ILE A 91 -6.65 15.43 17.31
N LYS A 92 -6.90 16.28 18.32
CA LYS A 92 -6.84 15.90 19.74
C LYS A 92 -7.95 14.93 20.14
N GLU A 93 -9.18 15.18 19.67
CA GLU A 93 -10.33 14.32 19.95
C GLU A 93 -10.28 13.06 19.07
N LYS A 94 -10.10 11.89 19.69
CA LYS A 94 -10.06 10.60 18.98
C LYS A 94 -11.46 10.08 18.70
N ASN A 95 -12.12 10.72 17.74
CA ASN A 95 -13.54 10.50 17.41
C ASN A 95 -13.70 9.65 16.13
N GLU A 96 -14.27 8.45 16.27
CA GLU A 96 -14.54 7.51 15.16
C GLU A 96 -15.41 8.11 14.05
N LEU A 97 -16.45 8.87 14.40
CA LEU A 97 -17.34 9.48 13.42
C LEU A 97 -16.63 10.54 12.59
N LEU A 98 -15.73 11.30 13.20
CA LEU A 98 -14.91 12.29 12.50
C LEU A 98 -13.92 11.60 11.55
N PHE A 99 -13.18 10.60 12.04
CA PHE A 99 -12.18 9.89 11.24
C PHE A 99 -12.81 9.08 10.10
N SER A 100 -13.95 8.41 10.34
CA SER A 100 -14.68 7.72 9.27
C SER A 100 -15.17 8.68 8.18
N ARG A 101 -15.63 9.88 8.54
CA ARG A 101 -15.98 10.93 7.56
C ARG A 101 -14.79 11.42 6.76
N LEU A 102 -13.61 11.58 7.39
CA LEU A 102 -12.38 11.93 6.69
C LEU A 102 -12.02 10.86 5.64
N TYR A 103 -12.06 9.59 6.04
CA TYR A 103 -11.72 8.47 5.15
C TYR A 103 -12.73 8.19 4.03
N LEU A 104 -13.95 8.75 4.07
CA LEU A 104 -14.85 8.77 2.91
C LEU A 104 -14.21 9.41 1.67
N SER A 105 -13.23 10.31 1.85
CA SER A 105 -12.48 10.95 0.77
C SER A 105 -11.82 9.94 -0.19
N LEU A 106 -11.36 8.79 0.31
CA LEU A 106 -10.77 7.73 -0.53
C LEU A 106 -11.83 7.09 -1.44
N ARG A 107 -13.06 6.92 -0.93
CA ARG A 107 -14.19 6.41 -1.72
C ARG A 107 -14.67 7.45 -2.73
N ASP A 108 -14.62 8.73 -2.37
CA ASP A 108 -14.98 9.81 -3.28
C ASP A 108 -13.99 9.92 -4.44
N ALA A 109 -12.69 9.67 -4.19
CA ALA A 109 -11.63 9.67 -5.21
C ALA A 109 -11.80 8.62 -6.31
N VAL A 110 -12.51 7.51 -6.04
CA VAL A 110 -12.73 6.43 -7.00
C VAL A 110 -14.15 6.38 -7.56
N ASP A 111 -15.05 7.28 -7.15
CA ASP A 111 -16.43 7.26 -7.63
C ASP A 111 -16.82 8.66 -8.13
N PRO A 112 -16.67 8.92 -9.44
CA PRO A 112 -17.02 10.19 -10.05
C PRO A 112 -18.48 10.60 -9.83
N LYS A 113 -19.37 9.65 -9.52
CA LYS A 113 -20.80 9.93 -9.28
C LYS A 113 -21.09 10.39 -7.84
N ARG A 114 -20.13 10.28 -6.91
CA ARG A 114 -20.32 10.70 -5.52
C ARG A 114 -20.14 12.20 -5.36
N LYS A 115 -20.88 12.79 -4.42
CA LYS A 115 -20.54 14.12 -3.91
C LYS A 115 -19.29 14.03 -3.05
N ILE A 116 -18.40 15.00 -3.17
CA ILE A 116 -17.18 15.09 -2.36
C ILE A 116 -17.59 15.42 -0.92
N SER A 117 -17.19 14.56 0.02
CA SER A 117 -17.60 14.63 1.43
C SER A 117 -16.74 15.54 2.31
N VAL A 118 -15.45 15.74 1.95
CA VAL A 118 -14.48 16.47 2.79
C VAL A 118 -14.90 17.92 3.09
N GLY A 119 -15.65 18.56 2.18
CA GLY A 119 -16.15 19.92 2.34
C GLY A 119 -17.11 20.14 3.52
N TYR A 120 -17.66 19.07 4.09
CA TYR A 120 -18.59 19.14 5.23
C TYR A 120 -17.92 18.86 6.58
N ILE A 121 -16.59 18.81 6.63
CA ILE A 121 -15.82 18.47 7.83
C ILE A 121 -15.29 19.76 8.48
N GLY A 122 -16.01 20.26 9.49
CA GLY A 122 -15.67 21.53 10.15
C GLY A 122 -14.35 21.55 10.95
N HIS A 123 -13.69 20.40 11.14
CA HIS A 123 -12.43 20.29 11.89
C HIS A 123 -11.17 20.50 11.04
N LEU A 124 -11.30 20.55 9.71
CA LEU A 124 -10.16 20.77 8.81
C LEU A 124 -9.98 22.25 8.50
N LYS A 125 -8.73 22.68 8.31
CA LYS A 125 -8.45 24.01 7.76
C LYS A 125 -8.96 24.08 6.33
N ARG A 126 -9.42 25.25 5.91
CA ARG A 126 -9.92 25.49 4.55
C ARG A 126 -8.92 25.06 3.47
N GLU A 127 -7.64 25.34 3.66
CA GLU A 127 -6.56 24.96 2.73
C GLU A 127 -6.44 23.43 2.56
N ASP A 128 -6.61 22.68 3.65
CA ASP A 128 -6.54 21.22 3.63
C ASP A 128 -7.76 20.64 2.90
N ILE A 129 -8.96 21.22 3.12
CA ILE A 129 -10.18 20.86 2.38
C ILE A 129 -10.01 21.12 0.88
N GLU A 130 -9.50 22.30 0.50
CA GLU A 130 -9.25 22.66 -0.90
C GLU A 130 -8.22 21.72 -1.55
N THR A 131 -7.17 21.34 -0.81
CA THR A 131 -6.13 20.42 -1.30
C THR A 131 -6.67 19.00 -1.50
N ILE A 132 -7.35 18.44 -0.49
CA ILE A 132 -7.95 17.10 -0.59
C ILE A 132 -8.99 17.06 -1.71
N THR A 133 -9.81 18.10 -1.85
CA THR A 133 -10.80 18.19 -2.95
C THR A 133 -10.12 18.15 -4.31
N LYS A 134 -9.05 18.92 -4.53
CA LYS A 134 -8.28 18.88 -5.79
C LYS A 134 -7.68 17.51 -6.09
N LEU A 135 -7.16 16.82 -5.08
CA LEU A 135 -6.62 15.47 -5.23
C LEU A 135 -7.71 14.45 -5.56
N ILE A 136 -8.89 14.56 -4.95
CA ILE A 136 -10.06 13.73 -5.26
C ILE A 136 -10.46 13.91 -6.73
N GLU A 137 -10.55 15.15 -7.21
CA GLU A 137 -10.89 15.44 -8.61
C GLU A 137 -9.82 14.91 -9.57
N LYS A 138 -8.53 15.06 -9.25
CA LYS A 138 -7.45 14.46 -10.05
C LYS A 138 -7.61 12.94 -10.19
N CYS A 139 -7.95 12.23 -9.10
CA CYS A 139 -8.24 10.79 -9.16
C CYS A 139 -9.47 10.49 -10.04
N ARG A 140 -10.54 11.30 -9.92
CA ARG A 140 -11.76 11.15 -10.71
C ARG A 140 -11.51 11.31 -12.20
N ASP A 141 -10.73 12.32 -12.58
CA ASP A 141 -10.32 12.56 -13.95
C ASP A 141 -9.56 11.36 -14.52
N GLN A 142 -8.77 10.65 -13.70
CA GLN A 142 -8.06 9.46 -14.18
C GLN A 142 -8.98 8.26 -14.35
N VAL A 143 -9.89 8.00 -13.40
CA VAL A 143 -10.77 6.80 -13.47
C VAL A 143 -11.78 6.87 -14.61
N VAL A 144 -12.23 8.07 -15.01
CA VAL A 144 -13.18 8.23 -16.13
C VAL A 144 -12.56 7.90 -17.50
N MET A 145 -11.23 7.88 -17.59
CA MET A 145 -10.51 7.53 -18.83
C MET A 145 -10.40 6.02 -19.05
N LEU A 146 -10.71 5.20 -18.05
CA LEU A 146 -10.49 3.76 -18.09
C LEU A 146 -11.63 3.04 -18.82
N SER A 147 -11.28 2.25 -19.83
CA SER A 147 -12.22 1.52 -20.68
C SER A 147 -13.11 0.53 -19.91
N SER A 148 -12.56 -0.10 -18.87
CA SER A 148 -13.21 -1.21 -18.16
C SER A 148 -13.51 -0.89 -16.69
N TYR A 149 -13.62 0.40 -16.34
CA TYR A 149 -13.78 0.83 -14.94
C TYR A 149 -15.04 0.27 -14.25
N ASN A 150 -16.11 0.11 -15.03
CA ASN A 150 -17.37 -0.46 -14.58
C ASN A 150 -17.22 -1.90 -14.05
N LEU A 151 -16.19 -2.64 -14.47
CA LEU A 151 -15.94 -4.01 -13.99
C LEU A 151 -15.25 -4.03 -12.62
N VAL A 152 -14.45 -3.00 -12.29
CA VAL A 152 -13.63 -2.98 -11.07
C VAL A 152 -14.21 -2.13 -9.94
N ILE A 153 -15.05 -1.14 -10.23
CA ILE A 153 -15.54 -0.14 -9.25
C ILE A 153 -16.21 -0.77 -8.02
N THR A 154 -16.96 -1.85 -8.20
CA THR A 154 -17.63 -2.53 -7.08
C THR A 154 -16.62 -3.13 -6.11
N GLN A 155 -15.59 -3.82 -6.62
CA GLN A 155 -14.54 -4.40 -5.80
C GLN A 155 -13.65 -3.31 -5.18
N LEU A 156 -13.28 -2.28 -5.97
CA LEU A 156 -12.54 -1.12 -5.48
C LEU A 156 -13.22 -0.49 -4.26
N LYS A 157 -14.53 -0.22 -4.34
CA LYS A 157 -15.30 0.35 -3.22
C LYS A 157 -15.28 -0.56 -1.98
N LYS A 158 -15.38 -1.88 -2.17
CA LYS A 158 -15.32 -2.85 -1.07
C LYS A 158 -13.97 -2.78 -0.36
N PHE A 159 -12.87 -2.87 -1.09
CA PHE A 159 -11.53 -2.88 -0.48
C PHE A 159 -11.11 -1.52 0.07
N ILE A 160 -11.52 -0.42 -0.56
CA ILE A 160 -11.35 0.93 -0.01
C ILE A 160 -12.12 1.08 1.30
N GLN A 161 -13.32 0.50 1.41
CA GLN A 161 -14.06 0.53 2.69
C GLN A 161 -13.30 -0.24 3.77
N MET A 162 -12.81 -1.45 3.48
CA MET A 162 -12.03 -2.24 4.44
C MET A 162 -10.76 -1.50 4.90
N TYR A 163 -10.04 -0.90 3.95
CA TYR A 163 -8.86 -0.07 4.23
C TYR A 163 -9.22 1.15 5.10
N SER A 164 -10.26 1.88 4.70
CA SER A 164 -10.76 3.09 5.40
C SER A 164 -11.22 2.78 6.82
N ASP A 165 -11.89 1.65 7.04
CA ASP A 165 -12.31 1.18 8.35
C ASP A 165 -11.10 0.95 9.26
N PHE A 166 -10.12 0.17 8.80
CA PHE A 166 -8.90 -0.09 9.56
C PHE A 166 -8.16 1.21 9.89
N MET A 167 -7.97 2.08 8.90
CA MET A 167 -7.27 3.35 9.10
C MET A 167 -8.03 4.24 10.09
N THR A 168 -9.36 4.30 10.03
CA THR A 168 -10.20 5.00 11.00
C THR A 168 -9.96 4.50 12.42
N TYR A 169 -10.02 3.18 12.65
CA TYR A 169 -9.86 2.61 13.99
C TYR A 169 -8.44 2.77 14.51
N SER A 170 -7.43 2.70 13.63
CA SER A 170 -6.01 2.79 14.00
C SER A 170 -5.63 4.10 14.71
N HIS A 171 -6.41 5.18 14.50
CA HIS A 171 -6.20 6.50 15.13
C HIS A 171 -6.96 6.69 16.44
N LEU A 172 -7.81 5.75 16.85
CA LEU A 172 -8.52 5.81 18.13
C LEU A 172 -7.56 5.58 19.31
N ASP A 173 -8.02 5.91 20.52
CA ASP A 173 -7.31 5.50 21.73
C ASP A 173 -7.21 3.97 21.80
N LYS A 174 -6.23 3.46 22.56
CA LYS A 174 -5.87 2.03 22.57
C LYS A 174 -7.07 1.13 22.88
N GLU A 175 -7.88 1.47 23.89
CA GLU A 175 -8.99 0.63 24.32
C GLU A 175 -10.10 0.59 23.26
N SER A 176 -10.50 1.76 22.76
CA SER A 176 -11.51 1.87 21.69
C SER A 176 -11.04 1.22 20.39
N ARG A 177 -9.77 1.44 20.01
CA ARG A 177 -9.15 0.86 18.82
C ARG A 177 -9.20 -0.67 18.85
N ASP A 178 -8.69 -1.27 19.93
CA ASP A 178 -8.55 -2.72 20.02
C ASP A 178 -9.94 -3.39 19.97
N LYS A 179 -10.92 -2.82 20.67
CA LYS A 179 -12.32 -3.27 20.61
C LYS A 179 -12.93 -3.13 19.20
N LYS A 180 -12.76 -1.98 18.55
CA LYS A 180 -13.33 -1.73 17.21
C LYS A 180 -12.72 -2.61 16.13
N ILE A 181 -11.41 -2.82 16.19
CA ILE A 181 -10.71 -3.73 15.27
C ILE A 181 -11.19 -5.17 15.48
N GLU A 182 -11.37 -5.60 16.74
CA GLU A 182 -11.91 -6.92 17.05
C GLU A 182 -13.35 -7.11 16.51
N GLU A 183 -14.25 -6.15 16.79
CA GLU A 183 -15.61 -6.17 16.25
C GLU A 183 -15.65 -6.17 14.72
N TRP A 184 -14.75 -5.40 14.09
CA TRP A 184 -14.65 -5.31 12.63
C TRP A 184 -14.16 -6.62 12.03
N VAL A 185 -13.08 -7.19 12.55
CA VAL A 185 -12.50 -8.42 11.98
C VAL A 185 -13.43 -9.61 12.16
N ASN A 186 -14.19 -9.68 13.25
CA ASN A 186 -15.20 -10.72 13.48
C ASN A 186 -16.31 -10.74 12.42
N ARG A 187 -16.56 -9.63 11.71
CA ARG A 187 -17.56 -9.56 10.62
C ARG A 187 -17.01 -10.04 9.28
N TYR A 188 -15.71 -9.91 9.06
CA TYR A 188 -15.09 -10.14 7.74
C TYR A 188 -14.21 -11.39 7.69
N HIS A 189 -13.73 -11.87 8.84
CA HIS A 189 -12.85 -13.03 8.91
C HIS A 189 -13.63 -14.30 8.58
N ASP A 190 -13.11 -15.05 7.63
CA ASP A 190 -13.58 -16.38 7.27
C ASP A 190 -12.49 -17.39 7.68
N GLU A 191 -12.82 -18.26 8.63
CA GLU A 191 -11.91 -19.28 9.15
C GLU A 191 -11.45 -20.26 8.07
N ASN A 192 -12.23 -20.45 7.00
CA ASN A 192 -11.89 -21.36 5.90
C ASN A 192 -10.72 -20.87 5.03
N VAL A 193 -10.35 -19.59 5.13
CA VAL A 193 -9.24 -19.00 4.37
C VAL A 193 -7.86 -19.43 4.93
N GLY A 194 -7.81 -19.96 6.16
CA GLY A 194 -6.55 -20.44 6.76
C GLY A 194 -5.61 -19.32 7.22
N ILE A 195 -6.16 -18.13 7.47
CA ILE A 195 -5.46 -16.98 8.05
C ILE A 195 -6.07 -16.62 9.40
N SER A 196 -5.28 -16.03 10.29
CA SER A 196 -5.75 -15.50 11.58
C SER A 196 -6.49 -14.17 11.41
N LYS A 197 -7.21 -13.74 12.45
CA LYS A 197 -7.80 -12.40 12.52
C LYS A 197 -6.76 -11.29 12.33
N GLY A 198 -5.59 -11.42 12.98
CA GLY A 198 -4.47 -10.48 12.83
C GLY A 198 -3.97 -10.36 11.39
N GLU A 199 -3.91 -11.48 10.67
CA GLU A 199 -3.51 -11.52 9.27
C GLU A 199 -4.58 -10.96 8.32
N MET A 200 -5.86 -11.15 8.65
CA MET A 200 -6.97 -10.52 7.94
C MET A 200 -6.93 -9.00 8.07
N ILE A 201 -6.63 -8.50 9.28
CA ILE A 201 -6.40 -7.07 9.52
C ILE A 201 -5.22 -6.57 8.68
N ALA A 202 -4.10 -7.30 8.69
CA ALA A 202 -2.93 -6.94 7.88
C ALA A 202 -3.26 -6.86 6.39
N ALA A 203 -3.98 -7.84 5.84
CA ALA A 203 -4.38 -7.82 4.44
C ALA A 203 -5.28 -6.62 4.09
N SER A 204 -6.15 -6.19 5.01
CA SER A 204 -7.03 -5.03 4.80
C SER A 204 -6.33 -3.67 4.85
N ALA A 205 -5.16 -3.61 5.49
CA ALA A 205 -4.37 -2.40 5.65
C ALA A 205 -3.45 -2.10 4.44
N SER A 206 -3.58 -2.85 3.34
CA SER A 206 -2.78 -2.67 2.13
C SER A 206 -3.57 -2.01 1.01
N PRO A 207 -3.06 -0.93 0.39
CA PRO A 207 -3.71 -0.31 -0.76
C PRO A 207 -3.36 -1.00 -2.10
N LEU A 208 -2.50 -2.03 -2.12
CA LEU A 208 -1.99 -2.58 -3.39
C LEU A 208 -3.08 -3.12 -4.33
N LEU A 209 -4.15 -3.71 -3.77
CA LEU A 209 -5.27 -4.19 -4.57
C LEU A 209 -6.01 -3.03 -5.29
N ILE A 210 -6.03 -1.84 -4.69
CA ILE A 210 -6.64 -0.65 -5.32
C ILE A 210 -5.88 -0.29 -6.60
N PHE A 211 -4.54 -0.29 -6.51
CA PHE A 211 -3.69 0.12 -7.63
C PHE A 211 -3.67 -0.90 -8.78
N VAL A 212 -3.67 -2.20 -8.48
CA VAL A 212 -3.73 -3.22 -9.55
C VAL A 212 -5.10 -3.25 -10.22
N LEU A 213 -6.20 -3.03 -9.49
CA LEU A 213 -7.54 -2.94 -10.08
C LEU A 213 -7.70 -1.69 -10.96
N PHE A 214 -7.09 -0.58 -10.56
CA PHE A 214 -7.00 0.61 -11.40
C PHE A 214 -6.17 0.32 -12.68
N ALA A 215 -5.01 -0.33 -12.53
CA ALA A 215 -4.14 -0.67 -13.64
C ALA A 215 -4.81 -1.60 -14.65
N CYS A 216 -5.42 -2.72 -14.21
CA CYS A 216 -6.04 -3.67 -15.13
C CYS A 216 -7.27 -3.11 -15.86
N ALA A 217 -7.95 -2.11 -15.30
CA ALA A 217 -9.10 -1.46 -15.92
C ALA A 217 -8.76 -0.61 -17.17
N HIS A 218 -7.48 -0.43 -17.50
CA HIS A 218 -7.03 0.10 -18.79
C HIS A 218 -7.23 -0.88 -19.95
N ASP A 219 -7.34 -2.17 -19.65
CA ASP A 219 -7.51 -3.19 -20.68
C ASP A 219 -8.98 -3.20 -21.16
N PRO A 220 -9.28 -2.86 -22.42
CA PRO A 220 -10.63 -2.91 -22.96
C PRO A 220 -11.20 -4.33 -23.01
N ASP A 221 -10.34 -5.36 -22.99
CA ASP A 221 -10.73 -6.77 -23.03
C ASP A 221 -10.79 -7.40 -21.63
N LEU A 222 -10.69 -6.60 -20.56
CA LEU A 222 -10.77 -7.07 -19.18
C LEU A 222 -12.08 -7.82 -18.92
N THR A 223 -11.97 -8.99 -18.29
CA THR A 223 -13.11 -9.83 -17.93
C THR A 223 -13.40 -9.79 -16.43
N LYS A 224 -14.64 -10.13 -16.04
CA LYS A 224 -15.01 -10.30 -14.62
C LYS A 224 -14.22 -11.41 -13.93
N GLU A 225 -13.87 -12.46 -14.67
CA GLU A 225 -13.07 -13.57 -14.15
C GLU A 225 -11.64 -13.11 -13.82
N GLU A 226 -10.99 -12.35 -14.71
CA GLU A 226 -9.68 -11.75 -14.43
C GLU A 226 -9.72 -10.83 -13.20
N VAL A 227 -10.77 -10.00 -13.05
CA VAL A 227 -10.95 -9.16 -11.85
C VAL A 227 -11.07 -10.01 -10.58
N ASN A 228 -11.85 -11.09 -10.60
CA ASN A 228 -12.00 -11.98 -9.46
C ASN A 228 -10.68 -12.70 -9.12
N ASN A 229 -9.93 -13.16 -10.11
CA ASN A 229 -8.63 -13.79 -9.93
C ASN A 229 -7.61 -12.80 -9.33
N ILE A 230 -7.59 -11.55 -9.81
CA ILE A 230 -6.78 -10.48 -9.21
C ILE A 230 -7.17 -10.28 -7.74
N CYS A 231 -8.46 -10.12 -7.43
CA CYS A 231 -8.91 -9.95 -6.05
C CYS A 231 -8.50 -11.12 -5.15
N ALA A 232 -8.64 -12.37 -5.60
CA ALA A 232 -8.28 -13.56 -4.82
C ALA A 232 -6.77 -13.73 -4.62
N ALA A 233 -5.96 -13.36 -5.60
CA ALA A 233 -4.50 -13.42 -5.48
C ALA A 233 -3.96 -12.30 -4.59
N TYR A 234 -4.50 -11.10 -4.73
CA TYR A 234 -4.05 -9.95 -3.98
C TYR A 234 -4.55 -9.95 -2.55
N PHE A 235 -5.82 -10.30 -2.33
CA PHE A 235 -6.44 -10.34 -1.02
C PHE A 235 -6.84 -11.79 -0.69
N PRO A 236 -6.24 -12.42 0.35
CA PRO A 236 -5.41 -11.79 1.37
C PRO A 236 -3.89 -11.82 1.09
N TRP A 237 -3.41 -12.57 0.10
CA TRP A 237 -2.01 -13.02 0.09
C TRP A 237 -0.97 -11.92 -0.16
N ILE A 238 -1.05 -11.21 -1.29
CA ILE A 238 -0.06 -10.16 -1.61
C ILE A 238 -0.22 -8.97 -0.65
N CYS A 239 -1.47 -8.61 -0.34
CA CYS A 239 -1.79 -7.50 0.56
C CYS A 239 -1.37 -7.77 2.00
N GLY A 240 -1.60 -8.97 2.52
CA GLY A 240 -1.17 -9.37 3.85
C GLY A 240 0.34 -9.43 3.94
N LEU A 241 1.02 -10.00 2.92
CA LEU A 241 2.48 -10.04 2.89
C LEU A 241 3.09 -8.63 2.94
N HIS A 242 2.54 -7.69 2.18
CA HIS A 242 2.97 -6.29 2.18
C HIS A 242 3.01 -5.70 3.58
N VAL A 243 1.89 -5.76 4.28
CA VAL A 243 1.74 -5.15 5.60
C VAL A 243 2.52 -5.93 6.67
N LEU A 244 2.57 -7.26 6.58
CA LEU A 244 3.35 -8.07 7.52
C LEU A 244 4.85 -7.76 7.43
N LEU A 245 5.39 -7.56 6.22
CA LEU A 245 6.79 -7.16 6.03
C LEU A 245 7.07 -5.77 6.60
N ASP A 246 6.19 -4.79 6.33
CA ASP A 246 6.34 -3.44 6.89
C ASP A 246 6.36 -3.46 8.43
N HIS A 247 5.35 -4.10 9.03
CA HIS A 247 5.24 -4.17 10.49
C HIS A 247 6.37 -4.98 11.12
N PHE A 248 6.87 -6.03 10.46
CA PHE A 248 8.02 -6.82 10.92
C PHE A 248 9.30 -5.97 10.97
N VAL A 249 9.58 -5.21 9.90
CA VAL A 249 10.74 -4.33 9.83
C VAL A 249 10.64 -3.19 10.85
N ASN A 250 9.43 -2.65 11.05
CA ASN A 250 9.16 -1.52 11.95
C ASN A 250 8.79 -1.92 13.39
N ALA A 251 8.92 -3.20 13.77
CA ALA A 251 8.47 -3.71 15.06
C ALA A 251 9.11 -2.98 16.26
N ASN A 252 10.42 -2.78 16.25
CA ASN A 252 11.13 -2.13 17.35
C ASN A 252 10.73 -0.66 17.52
N ALA A 253 10.60 0.07 16.41
CA ALA A 253 10.17 1.47 16.43
C ALA A 253 8.70 1.59 16.88
N SER A 254 7.85 0.63 16.49
CA SER A 254 6.45 0.60 16.92
C SER A 254 6.34 0.38 18.43
N MET A 255 7.14 -0.53 18.98
CA MET A 255 7.19 -0.81 20.42
C MET A 255 7.66 0.41 21.21
N GLN A 256 8.72 1.10 20.75
CA GLN A 256 9.23 2.31 21.41
C GLN A 256 8.20 3.45 21.44
N ASN A 257 7.40 3.58 20.39
CA ASN A 257 6.39 4.64 20.26
C ASN A 257 4.99 4.22 20.73
N ASN A 258 4.84 3.01 21.32
CA ASN A 258 3.55 2.43 21.72
C ASN A 258 2.49 2.44 20.59
N ASN A 259 2.94 2.29 19.35
CA ASN A 259 2.08 2.20 18.16
C ASN A 259 1.60 0.76 17.95
N LEU A 260 0.42 0.61 17.34
CA LEU A 260 -0.09 -0.70 16.93
C LEU A 260 0.92 -1.39 15.99
N ASN A 261 1.28 -2.63 16.30
CA ASN A 261 2.10 -3.45 15.42
C ASN A 261 1.45 -4.82 15.22
N LEU A 262 1.06 -5.14 13.99
CA LEU A 262 0.32 -6.37 13.68
C LEU A 262 1.15 -7.65 13.89
N THR A 263 2.48 -7.58 13.90
CA THR A 263 3.30 -8.75 14.21
C THR A 263 3.30 -9.08 15.70
N SER A 264 2.81 -8.19 16.57
CA SER A 264 2.65 -8.51 18.00
C SER A 264 1.52 -9.49 18.28
N PHE A 265 0.67 -9.79 17.30
CA PHE A 265 -0.36 -10.83 17.41
C PHE A 265 0.21 -12.25 17.32
N TYR A 266 1.45 -12.40 16.85
CA TYR A 266 2.13 -13.69 16.88
C TYR A 266 2.72 -13.95 18.27
N LYS A 267 2.69 -15.22 18.69
CA LYS A 267 3.23 -15.67 19.98
C LYS A 267 4.70 -15.29 20.18
N ASN A 268 5.49 -15.31 19.10
CA ASN A 268 6.91 -14.97 19.11
C ASN A 268 7.42 -14.69 17.68
N LEU A 269 8.67 -14.24 17.59
CA LEU A 269 9.33 -13.92 16.31
C LEU A 269 9.39 -15.11 15.35
N LYS A 270 9.52 -16.34 15.85
CA LYS A 270 9.58 -17.54 15.01
C LYS A 270 8.22 -17.84 14.37
N ALA A 271 7.14 -17.72 15.13
CA ALA A 271 5.79 -17.84 14.57
C ALA A 271 5.52 -16.75 13.50
N CYS A 272 5.99 -15.51 13.74
CA CYS A 272 5.92 -14.44 12.74
C CYS A 272 6.72 -14.79 11.47
N GLU A 273 7.95 -15.30 11.61
CA GLU A 273 8.79 -15.76 10.49
C GLU A 273 8.07 -16.83 9.66
N ASP A 274 7.51 -17.86 10.31
CA ASP A 274 6.84 -18.97 9.65
C ASP A 274 5.58 -18.51 8.90
N ARG A 275 4.82 -17.56 9.46
CA ARG A 275 3.64 -17.00 8.79
C ARG A 275 3.99 -16.06 7.65
N ILE A 276 5.05 -15.25 7.76
CA ILE A 276 5.55 -14.47 6.60
C ILE A 276 5.94 -15.41 5.46
N LEU A 277 6.65 -16.51 5.76
CA LEU A 277 7.03 -17.51 4.76
C LEU A 277 5.80 -18.15 4.09
N PHE A 278 4.77 -18.49 4.87
CA PHE A 278 3.50 -18.99 4.33
C PHE A 278 2.82 -17.98 3.38
N PHE A 279 2.82 -16.70 3.75
CA PHE A 279 2.28 -15.64 2.89
C PHE A 279 3.10 -15.44 1.61
N ILE A 280 4.43 -15.59 1.67
CA ILE A 280 5.30 -15.55 0.48
C ILE A 280 4.95 -16.69 -0.48
N GLU A 281 4.83 -17.92 0.03
CA GLU A 281 4.45 -19.09 -0.76
C GLU A 281 3.09 -18.87 -1.44
N LYS A 282 2.06 -18.50 -0.67
CA LYS A 282 0.72 -18.27 -1.21
C LYS A 282 0.63 -17.10 -2.18
N ALA A 283 1.36 -16.01 -1.94
CA ALA A 283 1.41 -14.87 -2.84
C ALA A 283 2.03 -15.26 -4.19
N LEU A 284 3.15 -15.99 -4.19
CA LEU A 284 3.81 -16.45 -5.42
C LEU A 284 2.99 -17.51 -6.17
N GLU A 285 2.37 -18.47 -5.46
CA GLU A 285 1.46 -19.45 -6.06
C GLU A 285 0.28 -18.76 -6.76
N SER A 286 -0.32 -17.77 -6.08
CA SER A 286 -1.49 -17.06 -6.62
C SER A 286 -1.16 -16.24 -7.86
N CYS A 287 0.08 -15.74 -8.00
CA CYS A 287 0.51 -15.00 -9.18
C CYS A 287 0.43 -15.83 -10.47
N ASN A 288 0.56 -17.16 -10.41
CA ASN A 288 0.53 -18.03 -11.59
C ASN A 288 -0.83 -18.06 -12.30
N SER A 289 -1.91 -17.73 -11.57
CA SER A 289 -3.27 -17.66 -12.11
C SER A 289 -3.63 -16.32 -12.76
N LEU A 290 -2.74 -15.32 -12.65
CA LEU A 290 -2.99 -13.97 -13.11
C LEU A 290 -2.53 -13.75 -14.54
N LYS A 291 -3.20 -12.83 -15.23
CA LYS A 291 -2.69 -12.25 -16.48
C LYS A 291 -1.35 -11.56 -16.17
N HIS A 292 -0.33 -11.84 -16.98
CA HIS A 292 1.05 -11.37 -16.75
C HIS A 292 1.66 -11.88 -15.42
N PRO A 293 1.77 -13.20 -15.21
CA PRO A 293 2.19 -13.79 -13.93
C PRO A 293 3.61 -13.35 -13.50
N GLU A 294 4.50 -13.11 -14.46
CA GLU A 294 5.86 -12.63 -14.19
C GLU A 294 5.89 -11.19 -13.67
N PHE A 295 4.94 -10.34 -14.06
CA PHE A 295 4.84 -8.98 -13.54
C PHE A 295 4.47 -9.01 -12.05
N HIS A 296 3.43 -9.78 -11.69
CA HIS A 296 2.95 -9.91 -10.32
C HIS A 296 3.97 -10.60 -9.40
N SER A 297 4.60 -11.70 -9.86
CA SER A 297 5.66 -12.34 -9.07
C SER A 297 6.88 -11.41 -8.88
N THR A 298 7.23 -10.60 -9.88
CA THR A 298 8.29 -9.58 -9.72
C THR A 298 7.93 -8.56 -8.65
N ILE A 299 6.66 -8.15 -8.52
CA ILE A 299 6.20 -7.26 -7.43
C ILE A 299 6.43 -7.92 -6.08
N VAL A 300 5.99 -9.17 -5.90
CA VAL A 300 6.14 -9.91 -4.63
C VAL A 300 7.62 -10.03 -4.25
N GLU A 301 8.46 -10.46 -5.18
CA GLU A 301 9.91 -10.61 -4.98
C GLU A 301 10.59 -9.27 -4.68
N THR A 302 10.17 -8.20 -5.36
CA THR A 302 10.66 -6.84 -5.15
C THR A 302 10.28 -6.33 -3.77
N MET A 303 9.05 -6.57 -3.33
CA MET A 303 8.56 -6.18 -2.01
C MET A 303 9.36 -6.86 -0.89
N ILE A 304 9.59 -8.17 -1.00
CA ILE A 304 10.44 -8.92 -0.06
C ILE A 304 11.84 -8.32 0.00
N ALA A 305 12.46 -8.07 -1.16
CA ALA A 305 13.79 -7.48 -1.26
C ALA A 305 13.86 -6.05 -0.68
N LEU A 306 12.85 -5.23 -0.97
CA LEU A 306 12.74 -3.85 -0.53
C LEU A 306 12.74 -3.76 0.99
N TYR A 307 11.81 -4.45 1.65
CA TYR A 307 11.66 -4.42 3.11
C TYR A 307 12.83 -5.08 3.82
N LEU A 308 13.25 -6.27 3.38
CA LEU A 308 14.33 -6.97 4.08
C LEU A 308 15.70 -6.31 3.91
N SER A 309 15.87 -5.42 2.91
CA SER A 309 17.08 -4.60 2.74
C SER A 309 17.14 -3.38 3.67
N GLU A 310 16.06 -3.05 4.38
CA GLU A 310 16.04 -1.96 5.35
C GLU A 310 16.97 -2.25 6.54
N PRO A 311 17.69 -1.25 7.09
CA PRO A 311 18.53 -1.45 8.26
C PRO A 311 17.79 -2.04 9.46
N GLN A 312 16.52 -1.66 9.65
CA GLN A 312 15.67 -2.11 10.76
C GLN A 312 15.37 -3.62 10.65
N ALA A 313 15.37 -4.20 9.45
CA ALA A 313 15.21 -5.64 9.24
C ALA A 313 16.38 -6.46 9.82
N HIS A 314 17.51 -5.80 10.09
CA HIS A 314 18.74 -6.44 10.60
C HIS A 314 19.07 -6.03 12.04
N TYR A 315 18.17 -5.36 12.74
CA TYR A 315 18.35 -4.98 14.14
C TYR A 315 17.98 -6.12 15.10
N GLY A 316 18.86 -6.42 16.07
CA GLY A 316 18.62 -7.42 17.10
C GLY A 316 18.26 -8.81 16.54
N MET A 317 17.22 -9.43 17.10
CA MET A 317 16.76 -10.77 16.70
C MET A 317 16.15 -10.82 15.29
N ASN A 318 15.70 -9.68 14.73
CA ASN A 318 15.18 -9.63 13.36
C ASN A 318 16.23 -10.05 12.34
N ARG A 319 17.53 -9.88 12.61
CA ARG A 319 18.60 -10.30 11.69
C ARG A 319 18.52 -11.78 11.31
N LEU A 320 18.26 -12.65 12.29
CA LEU A 320 18.15 -14.08 12.06
C LEU A 320 16.90 -14.42 11.25
N ALA A 321 15.76 -13.85 11.65
CA ALA A 321 14.49 -14.04 10.96
C ALA A 321 14.53 -13.53 9.50
N SER A 322 15.03 -12.31 9.27
CA SER A 322 15.22 -11.75 7.93
C SER A 322 16.12 -12.60 7.05
N THR A 323 17.19 -13.17 7.63
CA THR A 323 18.08 -14.08 6.90
C THR A 323 17.36 -15.36 6.49
N ASN A 324 16.54 -15.94 7.38
CA ASN A 324 15.77 -17.14 7.08
C ASN A 324 14.69 -16.87 6.03
N ILE A 325 13.96 -15.75 6.16
CA ILE A 325 12.93 -15.33 5.19
C ILE A 325 13.59 -15.17 3.81
N MET A 326 14.67 -14.39 3.73
CA MET A 326 15.37 -14.15 2.46
C MET A 326 15.92 -15.43 1.82
N LYS A 327 16.47 -16.37 2.61
CA LYS A 327 16.96 -17.66 2.11
C LYS A 327 15.86 -18.50 1.44
N LYS A 328 14.66 -18.48 2.01
CA LYS A 328 13.51 -19.25 1.52
C LYS A 328 12.66 -18.51 0.47
N SER A 329 12.91 -17.23 0.23
CA SER A 329 12.17 -16.40 -0.74
C SER A 329 12.59 -16.61 -2.21
N GLY A 330 13.49 -17.56 -2.51
CA GLY A 330 13.92 -17.87 -3.87
C GLY A 330 15.16 -17.10 -4.35
N SER A 331 15.62 -17.38 -5.57
CA SER A 331 16.83 -16.77 -6.16
C SER A 331 16.59 -15.34 -6.66
N LYS A 332 15.44 -15.06 -7.26
CA LYS A 332 15.07 -13.73 -7.77
C LYS A 332 14.97 -12.70 -6.65
N ALA A 333 14.27 -13.01 -5.55
CA ALA A 333 14.20 -12.14 -4.37
C ALA A 333 15.60 -11.82 -3.81
N ARG A 334 16.52 -12.81 -3.76
CA ARG A 334 17.92 -12.60 -3.35
C ARG A 334 18.70 -11.69 -4.30
N LEU A 335 18.51 -11.85 -5.60
CA LEU A 335 19.12 -10.96 -6.60
C LEU A 335 18.66 -9.51 -6.38
N TYR A 336 17.35 -9.30 -6.22
CA TYR A 336 16.80 -7.97 -6.00
C TYR A 336 17.22 -7.41 -4.66
N TYR A 337 17.31 -8.23 -3.61
CA TYR A 337 17.80 -7.80 -2.29
C TYR A 337 19.21 -7.20 -2.38
N ASN A 338 20.11 -7.85 -3.13
CA ASN A 338 21.46 -7.31 -3.34
C ASN A 338 21.44 -6.00 -4.13
N LEU A 339 20.57 -5.90 -5.14
CA LEU A 339 20.36 -4.65 -5.90
C LEU A 339 19.86 -3.52 -4.97
N TYR A 340 18.85 -3.79 -4.15
CA TYR A 340 18.30 -2.81 -3.20
C TYR A 340 19.32 -2.39 -2.13
N LYS A 341 20.13 -3.32 -1.63
CA LYS A 341 21.26 -2.99 -0.76
C LYS A 341 22.27 -2.07 -1.43
N PHE A 342 22.65 -2.36 -2.67
CA PHE A 342 23.58 -1.51 -3.42
C PHE A 342 23.01 -0.11 -3.64
N LEU A 343 21.73 -0.02 -4.02
CA LEU A 343 21.05 1.26 -4.23
C LEU A 343 21.02 2.12 -2.96
N ARG A 344 20.76 1.52 -1.79
CA ARG A 344 20.83 2.22 -0.49
C ARG A 344 22.23 2.71 -0.16
N LEU A 345 23.25 1.87 -0.38
CA LEU A 345 24.65 2.26 -0.17
C LEU A 345 25.08 3.42 -1.11
N SER A 346 24.48 3.50 -2.30
CA SER A 346 24.74 4.57 -3.26
C SER A 346 23.93 5.86 -3.00
N GLY A 347 23.09 5.91 -1.97
CA GLY A 347 22.23 7.05 -1.66
C GLY A 347 21.10 7.29 -2.68
N ARG A 348 20.79 6.30 -3.53
CA ARG A 348 19.71 6.35 -4.52
C ARG A 348 18.36 5.83 -3.98
N LEU A 349 18.37 5.36 -2.73
CA LEU A 349 17.27 4.89 -1.90
C LEU A 349 17.61 5.20 -0.45
#